data_AF-G0QGM6-F1
#
_entry.id   AF-G0QGM6-F1
#
_cell.length_a   1.000
_cell.length_b   1.000
_cell.length_c   1.000
_cell.angle_alpha   90.00
_cell.angle_beta   90.00
_cell.angle_gamma   90.00
#
_symmetry.space_group_name_H-M   'P 1'
#
loop_
_entity.id
_entity.type
_entity.pdbx_description
1 polymer ?
#
loop_
_entity_poly.entity_id
_entity_poly.type
_entity_poly.pdbx_seq_one_letter_code
_entity_poly.pdbx_strand_id
1 'polypeptide(L)'
;MTKEFTLPPALEKGDKVAVMATSAGIKHRFPEAFQKGIERLENRFGVEPVIYSTAEKDTEYLNAHPEEKAEEFMKAFEDPEIKAVIPVTGGDEELRILKYLEPERLKSNPTRFYGISDNTNLHIYLWNLGIQSFYGGQFVADLMCGGELGEYTYDHLEKALFQVA
;
A
#
# COMPACT_ATOMS: atom_id res chain seq x y z
N MET A 1 8.21 19.04 22.29
CA MET A 1 7.70 19.64 21.04
C MET A 1 6.61 18.72 20.52
N THR A 2 5.41 19.22 20.21
CA THR A 2 4.38 18.44 19.51
C THR A 2 4.92 18.11 18.13
N LYS A 3 4.96 16.82 17.78
CA LYS A 3 5.36 16.39 16.45
C LYS A 3 4.28 16.83 15.47
N GLU A 4 4.66 17.58 14.44
CA GLU A 4 3.74 17.96 13.37
C GLU A 4 3.54 16.76 12.45
N PHE A 5 2.29 16.46 12.13
CA PHE A 5 1.91 15.33 11.30
C PHE A 5 1.35 15.81 9.97
N THR A 6 1.89 15.27 8.88
CA THR A 6 1.33 15.43 7.54
C THR A 6 0.30 14.32 7.31
N LEU A 7 -0.94 14.71 7.03
CA LEU A 7 -1.96 13.82 6.48
C LEU A 7 -1.93 13.96 4.95
N PRO A 8 -1.51 12.94 4.20
CA PRO A 8 -1.54 13.02 2.75
C PRO A 8 -2.99 13.20 2.24
N PRO A 9 -3.22 13.97 1.15
CA PRO A 9 -4.55 14.27 0.64
C PRO A 9 -5.38 13.01 0.37
N ALA A 10 -6.71 13.11 0.52
CA ALA A 10 -7.62 12.04 0.09
C ALA A 10 -7.53 11.84 -1.43
N LEU A 11 -7.86 10.63 -1.88
CA LEU A 11 -7.90 10.31 -3.30
C LEU A 11 -9.12 10.95 -3.95
N GLU A 12 -9.04 11.07 -5.28
CA GLU A 12 -10.13 11.35 -6.19
C GLU A 12 -10.28 10.20 -7.19
N LYS A 13 -11.43 10.14 -7.87
CA LYS A 13 -11.61 9.17 -8.96
C LYS A 13 -10.65 9.51 -10.11
N GLY A 14 -9.98 8.49 -10.62
CA GLY A 14 -8.92 8.59 -11.63
C GLY A 14 -7.52 8.70 -11.05
N ASP A 15 -7.37 8.84 -9.73
CA ASP A 15 -6.04 8.85 -9.11
C ASP A 15 -5.35 7.49 -9.24
N LYS A 16 -4.04 7.53 -9.45
CA LYS A 16 -3.22 6.32 -9.53
C LYS A 16 -2.84 5.82 -8.14
N VAL A 17 -2.96 4.51 -7.93
CA VAL A 17 -2.59 3.84 -6.69
C VAL A 17 -1.56 2.75 -6.97
N ALA A 18 -0.41 2.80 -6.30
CA ALA A 18 0.60 1.77 -6.41
C ALA A 18 0.15 0.50 -5.68
N VAL A 19 0.09 -0.62 -6.42
CA VAL A 19 -0.13 -1.96 -5.87
C VAL A 19 1.20 -2.69 -5.87
N MET A 20 1.75 -2.97 -4.69
CA MET A 20 3.12 -3.46 -4.53
C MET A 20 3.27 -4.45 -3.37
N ALA A 21 4.30 -5.30 -3.39
CA ALA A 21 4.61 -6.18 -2.26
C ALA A 21 5.70 -5.57 -1.37
N THR A 22 5.33 -5.06 -0.19
CA THR A 22 6.29 -4.55 0.82
C THR A 22 6.69 -5.64 1.83
N SER A 23 5.90 -6.70 1.96
CA SER A 23 6.23 -7.90 2.74
C SER A 23 6.30 -9.15 1.84
N ALA A 24 5.25 -9.97 1.79
CA ALA A 24 5.21 -11.20 0.99
C ALA A 24 4.61 -11.01 -0.41
N GLY A 25 5.02 -11.87 -1.35
CA GLY A 25 4.50 -11.90 -2.72
C GLY A 25 3.36 -12.91 -2.85
N ILE A 26 2.19 -12.49 -3.37
CA ILE A 26 1.00 -13.36 -3.41
C ILE A 26 0.47 -13.63 -4.83
N LYS A 27 0.80 -12.79 -5.81
CA LYS A 27 0.15 -12.80 -7.12
C LYS A 27 0.24 -14.16 -7.81
N HIS A 28 1.43 -14.76 -7.82
CA HIS A 28 1.68 -16.09 -8.41
C HIS A 28 0.84 -17.20 -7.78
N ARG A 29 0.48 -17.06 -6.50
CA ARG A 29 -0.30 -18.07 -5.77
C ARG A 29 -1.79 -17.95 -6.04
N PHE A 30 -2.30 -16.74 -6.27
CA PHE A 30 -3.72 -16.48 -6.50
C PHE A 30 -3.95 -15.46 -7.62
N PRO A 31 -3.58 -15.77 -8.88
CA PRO A 31 -3.61 -14.79 -9.98
C PRO A 31 -5.03 -14.29 -10.29
N GLU A 32 -6.04 -15.16 -10.25
CA GLU A 32 -7.44 -14.79 -10.52
C GLU A 32 -8.01 -13.87 -9.43
N ALA A 33 -7.75 -14.20 -8.15
CA ALA A 33 -8.18 -13.37 -7.03
C ALA A 33 -7.46 -12.02 -7.03
N PHE A 34 -6.18 -12.00 -7.45
CA PHE A 34 -5.42 -10.76 -7.60
C PHE A 34 -6.04 -9.87 -8.67
N GLN A 35 -6.31 -10.43 -9.86
CA GLN A 35 -6.96 -9.69 -10.96
C GLN A 35 -8.31 -9.11 -10.54
N LYS A 36 -9.11 -9.87 -9.78
CA LYS A 36 -10.37 -9.39 -9.23
C LYS A 36 -10.19 -8.21 -8.27
N GLY A 37 -9.13 -8.19 -7.47
CA GLY A 37 -8.80 -7.05 -6.60
C GLY A 37 -8.49 -5.79 -7.41
N ILE A 38 -7.76 -5.94 -8.53
CA ILE A 38 -7.47 -4.85 -9.47
C ILE A 38 -8.78 -4.31 -10.06
N GLU A 39 -9.64 -5.19 -10.57
CA GLU A 39 -10.94 -4.81 -11.13
C GLU A 39 -11.84 -4.08 -10.13
N ARG A 40 -11.72 -4.38 -8.82
CA ARG A 40 -12.48 -3.67 -7.78
C ARG A 40 -11.96 -2.25 -7.55
N LEU A 41 -10.64 -2.07 -7.53
CA LEU A 41 -10.03 -0.73 -7.47
C LEU A 41 -10.51 0.13 -8.64
N GLU A 42 -10.50 -0.43 -9.86
CA GLU A 42 -10.95 0.25 -11.07
C GLU A 42 -12.46 0.50 -11.08
N ASN A 43 -13.26 -0.56 -11.00
CA ASN A 43 -14.69 -0.47 -11.30
C ASN A 43 -15.53 0.03 -10.12
N ARG A 44 -15.15 -0.31 -8.88
CA ARG A 44 -15.94 0.07 -7.70
C ARG A 44 -15.47 1.37 -7.07
N PHE A 45 -14.15 1.54 -6.94
CA PHE A 45 -13.57 2.73 -6.32
C PHE A 45 -13.22 3.80 -7.35
N GLY A 46 -13.02 3.45 -8.61
CA GLY A 46 -12.74 4.41 -9.68
C GLY A 46 -11.32 4.95 -9.64
N VAL A 47 -10.37 4.21 -9.07
CA VAL A 47 -8.94 4.56 -9.06
C VAL A 47 -8.18 3.72 -10.09
N GLU A 48 -7.01 4.18 -10.52
CA GLU A 48 -6.17 3.49 -11.50
C GLU A 48 -5.05 2.71 -10.78
N PRO A 49 -5.14 1.38 -10.64
CA PRO A 49 -4.09 0.59 -10.02
C PRO A 49 -2.86 0.47 -10.93
N VAL A 50 -1.72 0.89 -10.41
CA VAL A 50 -0.40 0.73 -11.05
C VAL A 50 0.31 -0.43 -10.36
N ILE A 51 0.52 -1.53 -11.07
CA ILE A 51 1.17 -2.72 -10.52
C ILE A 51 2.69 -2.51 -10.58
N TYR A 52 3.31 -2.46 -9.40
CA TYR A 52 4.76 -2.30 -9.25
C TYR A 52 5.48 -3.65 -9.37
N SER A 53 6.78 -3.59 -9.63
CA SER A 53 7.58 -4.79 -9.95
C SER A 53 7.59 -5.82 -8.83
N THR A 54 7.56 -5.39 -7.57
CA THR A 54 7.54 -6.29 -6.40
C THR A 54 6.25 -7.11 -6.30
N ALA A 55 5.12 -6.58 -6.78
CA ALA A 55 3.87 -7.35 -6.82
C ALA A 55 3.94 -8.55 -7.78
N GLU A 56 4.84 -8.51 -8.76
CA GLU A 56 5.12 -9.59 -9.72
C GLU A 56 6.15 -10.60 -9.21
N LYS A 57 6.69 -10.45 -7.99
CA LYS A 57 7.70 -11.36 -7.43
C LYS A 57 7.07 -12.30 -6.41
N ASP A 58 7.66 -13.48 -6.27
CA ASP A 58 7.30 -14.40 -5.19
C ASP A 58 7.98 -14.02 -3.87
N THR A 59 7.48 -14.60 -2.76
CA THR A 59 8.01 -14.34 -1.42
C THR A 59 9.47 -14.77 -1.26
N GLU A 60 9.93 -15.82 -1.94
CA GLU A 60 11.32 -16.29 -1.81
C GLU A 60 12.29 -15.23 -2.35
N TYR A 61 12.02 -14.74 -3.56
CA TYR A 61 12.77 -13.65 -4.17
C TYR A 61 12.73 -12.39 -3.30
N LEU A 62 11.55 -11.97 -2.85
CA LEU A 62 11.39 -10.75 -2.04
C LEU A 62 12.11 -10.84 -0.69
N ASN A 63 12.19 -12.02 -0.08
CA ASN A 63 12.93 -12.23 1.17
C ASN A 63 14.45 -12.20 0.96
N ALA A 64 14.92 -12.55 -0.24
CA ALA A 64 16.33 -12.44 -0.63
C ALA A 64 16.73 -11.00 -0.99
N HIS A 65 15.79 -10.15 -1.41
CA HIS A 65 16.04 -8.78 -1.89
C HIS A 65 15.25 -7.70 -1.11
N PRO A 66 15.47 -7.55 0.21
CA PRO A 66 14.77 -6.53 1.01
C PRO A 66 15.06 -5.09 0.56
N GLU A 67 16.22 -4.83 -0.04
CA GLU A 67 16.57 -3.53 -0.63
C GLU A 67 15.69 -3.17 -1.83
N GLU A 68 15.29 -4.14 -2.66
CA GLU A 68 14.39 -3.93 -3.79
C GLU A 68 13.00 -3.49 -3.31
N LYS A 69 12.52 -4.09 -2.21
CA LYS A 69 11.26 -3.69 -1.57
C LYS A 69 11.28 -2.25 -1.05
N ALA A 70 12.38 -1.88 -0.39
CA ALA A 70 12.56 -0.52 0.12
C ALA A 70 12.65 0.51 -1.02
N GLU A 71 13.41 0.20 -2.06
CA GLU A 71 13.57 1.09 -3.22
C GLU A 71 12.26 1.29 -3.97
N GLU A 72 11.51 0.23 -4.26
CA GLU A 72 10.21 0.34 -4.94
C GLU A 72 9.19 1.11 -4.09
N PHE A 73 9.27 1.00 -2.75
CA PHE A 73 8.41 1.76 -1.85
C PHE A 73 8.74 3.26 -1.91
N MET A 74 10.03 3.61 -1.91
CA MET A 74 10.45 5.01 -2.05
C MET A 74 10.11 5.58 -3.43
N LYS A 75 10.29 4.82 -4.51
CA LYS A 75 9.86 5.24 -5.86
C LYS A 75 8.36 5.54 -5.93
N ALA A 76 7.53 4.72 -5.29
CA ALA A 76 6.09 4.97 -5.24
C ALA A 76 5.75 6.26 -4.49
N PHE A 77 6.54 6.64 -3.48
CA PHE A 77 6.39 7.94 -2.81
C PHE A 77 6.87 9.08 -3.70
N GLU A 78 7.97 8.90 -4.43
CA GLU A 78 8.58 9.95 -5.27
C GLU A 78 7.82 10.21 -6.58
N ASP A 79 6.99 9.28 -7.03
CA ASP A 79 6.18 9.43 -8.23
C ASP A 79 4.98 10.37 -7.97
N PRO A 80 4.96 11.59 -8.54
CA PRO A 80 3.90 12.55 -8.29
C PRO A 80 2.54 12.11 -8.86
N GLU A 81 2.49 11.11 -9.74
CA GLU A 81 1.24 10.55 -10.24
C GLU A 81 0.59 9.58 -9.24
N ILE A 82 1.39 8.94 -8.37
CA ILE A 82 0.89 8.00 -7.36
C ILE A 82 0.35 8.77 -6.15
N LYS A 83 -0.91 8.53 -5.80
CA LYS A 83 -1.57 9.16 -4.64
C LYS A 83 -1.63 8.28 -3.41
N ALA A 84 -1.50 6.97 -3.60
CA ALA A 84 -1.47 6.02 -2.52
C ALA A 84 -0.65 4.77 -2.85
N VAL A 85 -0.14 4.13 -1.80
CA VAL A 85 0.45 2.80 -1.81
C VAL A 85 -0.48 1.84 -1.07
N ILE A 86 -0.91 0.80 -1.78
CA ILE A 86 -1.70 -0.31 -1.25
C ILE A 86 -0.83 -1.57 -1.30
N PRO A 87 -0.34 -2.07 -0.15
CA PRO A 87 0.45 -3.28 -0.13
C PRO A 87 -0.42 -4.50 -0.46
N VAL A 88 0.17 -5.44 -1.19
CA VAL A 88 -0.50 -6.67 -1.61
C VAL A 88 -0.91 -7.50 -0.38
N THR A 89 0.01 -7.72 0.55
CA THR A 89 -0.23 -8.45 1.79
C THR A 89 0.83 -8.12 2.85
N GLY A 90 0.56 -8.50 4.11
CA GLY A 90 1.58 -8.63 5.16
C GLY A 90 2.47 -9.87 4.99
N GLY A 91 3.21 -10.22 6.03
CA GLY A 91 4.19 -11.32 6.08
C GLY A 91 4.94 -11.30 7.40
N ASP A 92 6.25 -11.56 7.41
CA ASP A 92 7.06 -11.57 8.64
C ASP A 92 8.42 -10.85 8.49
N GLU A 93 8.68 -10.25 7.32
CA GLU A 93 10.02 -9.81 6.90
C GLU A 93 10.09 -8.31 6.55
N GLU A 94 9.00 -7.54 6.74
CA GLU A 94 8.98 -6.11 6.42
C GLU A 94 9.96 -5.31 7.31
N LEU A 95 10.20 -5.75 8.56
CA LEU A 95 11.19 -5.10 9.44
C LEU A 95 12.59 -5.00 8.80
N ARG A 96 12.99 -5.96 7.96
CA ARG A 96 14.32 -5.95 7.30
C ARG A 96 14.47 -4.87 6.24
N ILE A 97 13.38 -4.31 5.72
CA ILE A 97 13.45 -3.28 4.68
C ILE A 97 13.79 -1.90 5.28
N LEU A 98 13.49 -1.68 6.57
CA LEU A 98 13.60 -0.36 7.20
C LEU A 98 15.02 0.24 7.16
N LYS A 99 16.06 -0.59 7.21
CA LYS A 99 17.46 -0.15 7.14
C LYS A 99 17.89 0.39 5.76
N TYR A 100 17.09 0.13 4.73
CA TYR A 100 17.33 0.61 3.37
C TYR A 100 16.48 1.84 3.01
N LEU A 101 15.50 2.19 3.86
CA LEU A 101 14.68 3.37 3.64
C LEU A 101 15.46 4.64 3.95
N GLU A 102 15.33 5.62 3.07
CA GLU A 102 15.92 6.95 3.22
C GLU A 102 14.83 7.94 3.67
N PRO A 103 14.86 8.43 4.92
CA PRO A 103 13.82 9.29 5.48
C PRO A 103 13.45 10.52 4.66
N GLU A 104 14.44 11.15 4.02
CA GLU A 104 14.22 12.39 3.27
C GLU A 104 13.42 12.16 1.99
N ARG A 105 13.57 11.00 1.34
CA ARG A 105 12.81 10.64 0.13
C ARG A 105 11.31 10.54 0.43
N LEU A 106 10.97 9.96 1.57
CA LEU A 106 9.57 9.82 2.02
C LEU A 106 8.99 11.13 2.56
N LYS A 107 9.76 11.89 3.36
CA LYS A 107 9.31 13.17 3.93
C LYS A 107 9.08 14.24 2.87
N SER A 108 9.87 14.23 1.79
CA SER A 108 9.72 15.18 0.69
C SER A 108 8.49 14.88 -0.17
N ASN A 109 7.99 13.63 -0.12
CA ASN A 109 6.89 13.17 -0.95
C ASN A 109 5.85 12.37 -0.13
N PRO A 110 5.19 13.00 0.85
CA PRO A 110 4.25 12.30 1.73
C PRO A 110 3.08 11.74 0.93
N THR A 111 3.01 10.41 0.84
CA THR A 111 2.02 9.65 0.07
C THR A 111 1.19 8.79 1.01
N ARG A 112 -0.10 8.57 0.71
CA ARG A 112 -0.93 7.69 1.54
C ARG A 112 -0.37 6.27 1.54
N PHE A 113 -0.26 5.67 2.71
CA PHE A 113 0.08 4.26 2.85
C PHE A 113 -1.03 3.54 3.60
N TYR A 114 -1.52 2.47 3.00
CA TYR A 114 -2.50 1.54 3.57
C TYR A 114 -1.80 0.25 4.01
N GLY A 115 -2.48 -0.61 4.76
CA GLY A 115 -1.90 -1.88 5.17
C GLY A 115 -2.41 -2.38 6.51
N ILE A 116 -2.16 -3.65 6.80
CA ILE A 116 -2.43 -4.29 8.09
C ILE A 116 -1.32 -5.31 8.40
N SER A 117 -1.36 -5.93 9.59
CA SER A 117 -0.43 -7.01 9.95
C SER A 117 1.04 -6.53 9.87
N ASP A 118 1.93 -7.23 9.17
CA ASP A 118 3.36 -6.90 9.06
C ASP A 118 3.63 -5.48 8.52
N ASN A 119 2.67 -4.91 7.77
CA ASN A 119 2.70 -3.51 7.32
C ASN A 119 2.78 -2.50 8.48
N THR A 120 2.55 -2.95 9.72
CA THR A 120 2.79 -2.19 10.95
C THR A 120 4.20 -1.64 11.02
N ASN A 121 5.21 -2.34 10.49
CA ASN A 121 6.58 -1.86 10.49
C ASN A 121 6.71 -0.55 9.69
N LEU A 122 6.16 -0.50 8.49
CA LEU A 122 6.08 0.73 7.70
C LEU A 122 5.16 1.80 8.33
N HIS A 123 4.03 1.41 8.93
CA HIS A 123 3.18 2.38 9.66
C HIS A 123 3.94 3.09 10.77
N ILE A 124 4.70 2.34 11.59
CA ILE A 124 5.52 2.91 12.67
C ILE A 124 6.66 3.76 12.09
N TYR A 125 7.29 3.31 11.00
CA TYR A 125 8.34 4.08 10.34
C TYR A 125 7.83 5.43 9.84
N LEU A 126 6.71 5.45 9.10
CA LEU A 126 6.06 6.68 8.61
C LEU A 126 5.60 7.58 9.76
N TRP A 127 5.02 7.00 10.81
CA TRP A 127 4.68 7.74 12.04
C TRP A 127 5.91 8.41 12.65
N ASN A 128 7.06 7.72 12.65
CA ASN A 128 8.34 8.28 13.09
C ASN A 128 8.87 9.39 12.18
N LEU A 129 8.42 9.49 10.94
CA LEU A 129 8.67 10.62 10.04
C LEU A 129 7.63 11.74 10.13
N GLY A 130 6.55 11.54 10.89
CA GLY A 130 5.44 12.50 10.96
C GLY A 130 4.47 12.39 9.78
N ILE A 131 4.43 11.24 9.10
CA ILE A 131 3.50 10.97 8.00
C ILE A 131 2.39 10.06 8.53
N GLN A 132 1.14 10.50 8.42
CA GLN A 132 -0.01 9.68 8.81
C GLN A 132 -0.27 8.60 7.75
N SER A 133 -0.54 7.39 8.22
CA SER A 133 -0.88 6.23 7.39
C SER A 133 -2.14 5.55 7.93
N PHE A 134 -2.72 4.64 7.15
CA PHE A 134 -4.04 4.10 7.38
C PHE A 134 -3.96 2.59 7.66
N TYR A 135 -4.33 2.17 8.87
CA TYR A 135 -4.36 0.76 9.23
C TYR A 135 -5.66 0.11 8.71
N GLY A 136 -5.58 -0.56 7.58
CA GLY A 136 -6.69 -1.06 6.77
C GLY A 136 -6.44 -0.86 5.28
N GLY A 137 -7.34 -1.34 4.41
CA GLY A 137 -7.21 -1.13 2.96
C GLY A 137 -6.10 -1.96 2.33
N GLN A 138 -5.84 -3.16 2.85
CA GLN A 138 -4.81 -4.06 2.36
C GLN A 138 -5.39 -4.97 1.26
N PHE A 139 -4.62 -5.21 0.19
CA PHE A 139 -5.16 -5.81 -1.02
C PHE A 139 -5.75 -7.22 -0.82
N VAL A 140 -5.00 -8.17 -0.25
CA VAL A 140 -5.53 -9.51 0.05
C VAL A 140 -6.72 -9.48 1.01
N ALA A 141 -6.60 -8.75 2.12
CA ALA A 141 -7.61 -8.76 3.18
C ALA A 141 -8.94 -8.15 2.74
N ASP A 142 -8.89 -7.04 2.01
CA ASP A 142 -10.06 -6.22 1.73
C ASP A 142 -10.52 -6.26 0.26
N LEU A 143 -9.68 -6.73 -0.68
CA LEU A 143 -9.99 -6.64 -2.12
C LEU A 143 -9.99 -8.00 -2.84
N MET A 144 -9.37 -9.05 -2.29
CA MET A 144 -9.26 -10.37 -2.97
C MET A 144 -10.34 -11.38 -2.56
N CYS A 145 -11.39 -10.99 -1.82
CA CYS A 145 -12.41 -11.94 -1.40
C CYS A 145 -13.16 -12.61 -2.58
N GLY A 146 -13.54 -13.89 -2.40
CA GLY A 146 -14.48 -14.57 -3.29
C GLY A 146 -15.89 -13.97 -3.21
N GLY A 147 -16.67 -14.02 -4.28
CA GLY A 147 -18.01 -13.40 -4.33
C GLY A 147 -18.00 -11.87 -4.34
N GLU A 148 -19.05 -11.21 -3.85
CA GLU A 148 -19.08 -9.75 -3.66
C GLU A 148 -18.45 -9.35 -2.32
N LEU A 149 -17.89 -8.15 -2.20
CA LEU A 149 -17.52 -7.64 -0.87
C LEU A 149 -18.79 -7.29 -0.10
N GLY A 150 -18.76 -7.45 1.22
CA GLY A 150 -19.83 -6.96 2.07
C GLY A 150 -19.91 -5.43 2.01
N GLU A 151 -21.12 -4.87 2.16
CA GLU A 151 -21.35 -3.42 2.17
C GLU A 151 -20.46 -2.71 3.20
N TYR A 152 -20.27 -3.31 4.37
CA TYR A 152 -19.37 -2.79 5.39
C TYR A 152 -17.94 -2.55 4.87
N THR A 153 -17.40 -3.50 4.10
CA THR A 153 -16.05 -3.38 3.53
C THR A 153 -15.97 -2.27 2.50
N TYR A 154 -16.97 -2.18 1.63
CA TYR A 154 -17.06 -1.06 0.68
C TYR A 154 -17.12 0.29 1.38
N ASP A 155 -18.01 0.43 2.37
CA ASP A 155 -18.23 1.71 3.05
C ASP A 155 -16.98 2.20 3.78
N HIS A 156 -16.25 1.32 4.47
CA HIS A 156 -15.06 1.76 5.18
C HIS A 156 -13.90 2.07 4.23
N LEU A 157 -13.74 1.33 3.13
CA LEU A 157 -12.73 1.64 2.11
C LEU A 157 -13.05 2.95 1.41
N GLU A 158 -14.32 3.19 1.07
CA GLU A 158 -14.75 4.44 0.44
C GLU A 158 -14.46 5.64 1.35
N LYS A 159 -14.70 5.52 2.65
CA LYS A 159 -14.30 6.53 3.65
C LYS A 159 -12.78 6.69 3.71
N ALA A 160 -12.04 5.59 3.82
CA ALA A 160 -10.59 5.62 3.98
C ALA A 160 -9.85 6.17 2.76
N LEU A 161 -10.39 5.97 1.55
CA LEU A 161 -9.81 6.46 0.30
C LEU A 161 -10.19 7.92 0.03
N PHE A 162 -11.47 8.27 0.15
CA PHE A 162 -12.00 9.52 -0.41
C PHE A 162 -12.40 10.58 0.63
N GLN A 163 -12.39 10.26 1.94
CA GLN A 163 -12.74 11.24 2.97
C GLN A 163 -11.51 11.71 3.74
N VAL A 164 -11.51 13.02 4.05
CA VAL A 164 -10.57 13.62 5.00
C VAL A 164 -11.21 13.43 6.38
N ALA A 165 -10.47 12.78 7.30
CA ALA A 165 -10.91 12.55 8.68
C ALA A 165 -11.16 13.87 9.43
#